data_AF-Q46AF4-F1
#
_entry.id   AF-Q46AF4-F1
#
_cell.length_a   1.000
_cell.length_b   1.000
_cell.length_c   1.000
_cell.angle_alpha   90.00
_cell.angle_beta   90.00
_cell.angle_gamma   90.00
#
_symmetry.space_group_name_H-M   'P 1'
#
loop_
_entity.id
_entity.type
_entity.pdbx_description
1 polymer ?
#
loop_
_entity_poly.entity_id
_entity_poly.type
_entity_poly.pdbx_seq_one_letter_code
_entity_poly.pdbx_strand_id
1 'polypeptide(L)'
;MKFRDEILSFGMSSLTIIGSILPDVIEPSRNKFHRKFFHSIFLIIIFVFLIMTYKELISGNFDNPILTCYFFIGCGSVSHLLMDVITRNGLPLTGL
;
A
#
# COMPACT_ATOMS: atom_id res chain seq x y z
N MET A 1 9.22 27.48 -7.35
CA MET A 1 9.52 26.22 -6.64
C MET A 1 8.26 25.67 -5.98
N LYS A 2 7.60 26.43 -5.11
CA LYS A 2 6.37 26.07 -4.37
C LYS A 2 5.25 25.37 -5.19
N PHE A 3 4.89 25.90 -6.36
CA PHE A 3 3.80 25.35 -7.19
C PHE A 3 4.08 23.94 -7.74
N ARG A 4 5.33 23.63 -8.09
CA ARG A 4 5.71 22.29 -8.57
C ARG A 4 5.63 21.27 -7.44
N ASP A 5 6.05 21.67 -6.24
CA ASP A 5 6.07 20.80 -5.07
C ASP A 5 4.62 20.51 -4.58
N GLU A 6 3.70 21.46 -4.77
CA GLU A 6 2.25 21.27 -4.55
C GLU A 6 1.63 20.25 -5.53
N ILE A 7 1.95 20.36 -6.83
CA ILE A 7 1.48 19.39 -7.85
C ILE A 7 2.01 17.98 -7.56
N LEU A 8 3.29 17.86 -7.21
CA LEU A 8 3.90 16.58 -6.85
C LEU A 8 3.24 15.99 -5.61
N SER A 9 3.00 16.80 -4.58
CA SER A 9 2.32 16.36 -3.35
C SER A 9 0.90 15.87 -3.63
N PHE A 10 0.15 16.60 -4.47
CA PHE A 10 -1.19 16.20 -4.90
C PHE A 10 -1.16 14.87 -5.68
N GLY A 11 -0.23 14.72 -6.61
CA GLY A 11 -0.04 13.48 -7.37
C GLY A 11 0.24 12.28 -6.48
N MET A 12 1.19 12.42 -5.54
CA MET A 12 1.54 11.33 -4.61
C MET A 12 0.38 10.98 -3.66
N SER A 13 -0.39 11.98 -3.21
CA SER A 13 -1.56 11.74 -2.37
C SER A 13 -2.64 10.93 -3.13
N SER A 14 -2.86 11.24 -4.40
CA SER A 14 -3.81 10.54 -5.25
C SER A 14 -3.39 9.08 -5.50
N LEU A 15 -2.09 8.84 -5.74
CA LEU A 15 -1.54 7.49 -5.86
C LEU A 15 -1.72 6.66 -4.59
N THR A 16 -1.58 7.29 -3.42
CA THR A 16 -1.80 6.64 -2.13
C THR A 16 -3.27 6.25 -1.95
N ILE A 17 -4.21 7.12 -2.33
CA ILE A 17 -5.64 6.82 -2.29
C ILE A 17 -5.96 5.64 -3.22
N ILE A 18 -5.44 5.64 -4.45
CA ILE A 18 -5.63 4.53 -5.40
C ILE A 18 -5.06 3.23 -4.82
N GLY A 19 -3.86 3.28 -4.24
CA GLY A 19 -3.23 2.14 -3.59
C GLY A 19 -4.02 1.59 -2.41
N SER A 20 -4.74 2.42 -1.66
CA SER A 20 -5.58 1.97 -0.55
C SER A 20 -6.78 1.12 -1.00
N ILE A 21 -7.30 1.35 -2.21
CA ILE A 21 -8.45 0.61 -2.77
C ILE A 21 -8.00 -0.68 -3.46
N LEU A 22 -6.73 -0.76 -3.86
CA LEU A 22 -6.16 -1.87 -4.62
C LEU A 22 -6.35 -3.26 -3.98
N PRO A 23 -6.15 -3.47 -2.65
CA PRO A 23 -6.35 -4.78 -2.02
C PRO A 23 -7.77 -5.31 -2.22
N ASP A 24 -8.77 -4.44 -2.07
CA ASP A 24 -10.19 -4.78 -2.21
C ASP A 24 -10.60 -5.06 -3.65
N VAL A 25 -9.97 -4.42 -4.63
CA VAL A 25 -10.20 -4.67 -6.06
C VAL A 25 -9.63 -6.02 -6.48
N ILE A 26 -8.45 -6.38 -5.96
CA ILE A 26 -7.79 -7.64 -6.28
C ILE A 26 -8.56 -8.82 -5.66
N GLU A 27 -9.02 -8.68 -4.43
CA GLU A 27 -9.83 -9.69 -3.75
C GLU A 27 -11.19 -9.12 -3.32
N PRO A 28 -12.16 -9.01 -4.24
CA PRO A 28 -13.48 -8.50 -3.92
C PRO A 28 -14.19 -9.42 -2.92
N SER A 29 -14.92 -8.83 -1.97
CA SER A 29 -15.59 -9.57 -0.88
C SER A 29 -16.76 -10.43 -1.39
N ARG A 30 -16.46 -11.59 -1.97
CA ARG A 30 -17.48 -12.56 -2.39
C ARG A 30 -18.08 -13.35 -1.23
N ASN A 31 -17.37 -13.42 -0.10
CA ASN A 31 -17.83 -14.06 1.13
C ASN A 31 -17.11 -13.46 2.35
N LYS A 32 -17.80 -13.29 3.48
CA LYS A 32 -17.25 -12.65 4.71
C LYS A 32 -15.98 -13.31 5.26
N PHE A 33 -15.75 -14.58 4.93
CA PHE A 33 -14.64 -15.39 5.43
C PHE A 33 -13.48 -15.57 4.43
N HIS A 34 -13.67 -15.25 3.14
CA HIS A 34 -12.63 -15.45 2.11
C HIS A 34 -11.61 -14.31 2.05
N ARG A 35 -11.93 -13.13 2.59
CA ARG A 35 -11.21 -11.84 2.44
C ARG A 35 -9.85 -11.75 3.15
N LYS A 36 -9.26 -12.88 3.48
CA LYS A 36 -8.52 -13.05 4.73
C LYS A 36 -7.14 -13.66 4.52
N PHE A 37 -7.01 -14.62 3.61
CA PHE A 37 -5.73 -15.26 3.33
C PHE A 37 -4.86 -14.44 2.37
N PHE A 38 -5.46 -13.91 1.30
CA PHE A 38 -4.72 -13.13 0.31
C PHE A 38 -4.31 -11.76 0.87
N HIS A 39 -5.17 -11.08 1.62
CA HIS A 39 -4.84 -9.81 2.28
C HIS A 39 -3.63 -9.94 3.24
N SER A 40 -3.50 -11.04 3.98
CA SER A 40 -2.35 -11.27 4.89
C SER A 40 -1.02 -11.47 4.11
N ILE A 41 -1.05 -12.25 3.03
CA ILE A 41 0.13 -12.46 2.18
C ILE A 41 0.50 -11.17 1.44
N PHE A 42 -0.51 -10.48 0.91
CA PHE A 42 -0.34 -9.22 0.19
C PHE A 42 0.25 -8.13 1.09
N LEU A 43 -0.17 -8.07 2.37
CA LEU A 43 0.44 -7.21 3.38
C LEU A 43 1.93 -7.49 3.51
N ILE A 44 2.33 -8.75 3.70
CA ILE A 44 3.74 -9.13 3.85
C ILE A 44 4.56 -8.76 2.61
N ILE A 45 4.06 -9.08 1.42
CA ILE A 45 4.76 -8.80 0.15
C ILE A 45 4.97 -7.29 -0.03
N ILE A 46 3.93 -6.48 0.14
CA ILE A 46 4.04 -5.03 -0.01
C ILE A 46 4.91 -4.44 1.09
N PHE A 47 4.80 -4.92 2.32
CA PHE A 47 5.61 -4.43 3.43
C PHE A 47 7.10 -4.69 3.20
N VAL A 48 7.47 -5.87 2.72
CA VAL A 48 8.86 -6.19 2.33
C VAL A 48 9.31 -5.31 1.17
N PHE A 49 8.48 -5.12 0.14
CA PHE A 49 8.78 -4.21 -0.97
C PHE A 49 9.04 -2.78 -0.48
N LEU A 50 8.22 -2.25 0.42
CA LEU A 50 8.42 -0.92 1.01
C LEU A 50 9.74 -0.85 1.79
N ILE A 51 10.10 -1.86 2.59
CA ILE A 51 11.37 -1.87 3.32
C ILE A 51 12.58 -1.84 2.37
N MET A 52 12.52 -2.62 1.29
CA MET A 52 13.60 -2.67 0.29
C MET A 52 13.77 -1.35 -0.44
N THR A 53 12.65 -0.71 -0.81
CA THR A 53 12.63 0.54 -1.57
C THR A 53 12.78 1.79 -0.70
N TYR A 54 12.51 1.69 0.61
CA TYR A 54 12.65 2.78 1.57
C TYR A 54 14.08 3.31 1.57
N LYS A 55 15.09 2.44 1.57
CA LYS A 55 16.50 2.85 1.54
C LYS A 55 16.86 3.71 0.33
N GLU A 56 16.32 3.35 -0.83
CA GLU A 56 16.53 4.11 -2.07
C GLU A 56 15.81 5.46 -1.99
N LEU A 57 14.61 5.51 -1.40
CA LEU A 57 13.84 6.75 -1.27
C LEU A 57 14.47 7.78 -0.32
N ILE A 58 14.98 7.37 0.85
CA ILE A 58 15.59 8.30 1.83
C ILE A 58 16.97 8.78 1.35
N SER A 59 17.61 8.07 0.43
CA SER A 59 18.87 8.52 -0.19
C SER A 59 18.69 9.80 -1.03
N GLY A 60 17.44 10.24 -1.22
CA GLY A 60 17.09 11.44 -1.98
C GLY A 60 17.21 11.25 -3.49
N ASN A 61 17.57 10.05 -3.93
CA ASN A 61 17.77 9.75 -5.33
C ASN A 61 16.46 9.30 -5.99
N PHE A 62 15.62 10.27 -6.34
CA PHE A 62 14.37 10.06 -7.08
C PHE A 62 14.59 9.84 -8.59
N ASP A 63 15.74 9.26 -8.96
CA ASP A 63 16.10 9.01 -10.37
C ASP A 63 15.08 8.10 -11.07
N ASN A 64 14.35 7.28 -10.31
CA ASN A 64 13.31 6.41 -10.83
C ASN A 64 11.91 6.88 -10.40
N PRO A 65 11.20 7.66 -11.25
CA PRO A 65 9.85 8.13 -10.95
C PRO A 65 8.85 6.97 -10.84
N ILE A 66 9.08 5.88 -11.56
CA ILE A 66 8.21 4.69 -11.54
C ILE A 66 8.29 4.02 -10.17
N LEU A 67 9.50 3.85 -9.62
CA LEU A 67 9.71 3.29 -8.29
C LEU A 67 9.02 4.13 -7.21
N THR A 68 9.14 5.45 -7.34
CA THR A 68 8.49 6.41 -6.43
C THR A 68 6.97 6.25 -6.46
N CYS A 69 6.36 6.14 -7.65
CA CYS A 69 4.92 5.88 -7.79
C CYS A 69 4.50 4.56 -7.13
N TYR A 70 5.24 3.47 -7.36
CA TYR A 70 4.95 2.18 -6.73
C TYR A 70 5.07 2.22 -5.20
N PHE A 71 6.01 2.99 -4.66
CA PHE A 71 6.16 3.18 -3.22
C PHE A 71 4.91 3.83 -2.60
N PHE A 72 4.37 4.89 -3.20
CA PHE A 72 3.17 5.56 -2.68
C PHE A 72 1.92 4.69 -2.81
N ILE A 73 1.76 3.95 -3.92
CA ILE A 73 0.69 2.96 -4.07
C ILE A 73 0.80 1.90 -2.96
N GLY A 74 2.00 1.34 -2.75
CA GLY A 74 2.27 0.35 -1.72
C GLY A 74 1.98 0.86 -0.31
N CYS A 75 2.32 2.12 -0.02
CA CYS A 75 2.02 2.76 1.26
C CYS A 75 0.50 2.84 1.50
N GLY A 76 -0.26 3.22 0.48
CA GLY A 76 -1.73 3.20 0.50
C GLY A 76 -2.27 1.79 0.78
N SER A 77 -1.78 0.78 0.06
CA SER A 77 -2.19 -0.61 0.25
C SER A 77 -1.87 -1.11 1.66
N VAL A 78 -0.69 -0.82 2.20
CA VAL A 78 -0.33 -1.19 3.57
C VAL A 78 -1.25 -0.49 4.56
N SER A 79 -1.54 0.80 4.39
CA SER A 79 -2.42 1.51 5.33
C SER A 79 -3.82 0.88 5.44
N HIS A 80 -4.40 0.48 4.30
CA HIS A 80 -5.68 -0.23 4.24
C HIS A 80 -5.59 -1.59 4.94
N LEU A 81 -4.59 -2.40 4.59
CA LEU A 81 -4.39 -3.72 5.18
C LEU A 81 -4.09 -3.65 6.67
N LEU A 82 -3.38 -2.63 7.14
CA LEU A 82 -3.04 -2.43 8.54
C LEU A 82 -4.28 -2.01 9.35
N MET A 83 -5.18 -1.22 8.76
CA MET A 83 -6.52 -0.99 9.32
C MET A 83 -7.33 -2.30 9.41
N ASP A 84 -7.27 -3.16 8.40
CA ASP A 84 -7.92 -4.47 8.44
C ASP A 84 -7.38 -5.39 9.54
N VAL A 85 -6.09 -5.28 9.92
CA VAL A 85 -5.50 -6.00 11.07
C VAL A 85 -6.09 -5.50 12.39
N ILE A 86 -6.22 -4.17 12.55
CA ILE A 86 -6.68 -3.55 13.79
C ILE A 86 -8.18 -3.77 14.03
N THR A 87 -8.95 -3.95 12.95
CA THR A 87 -10.40 -4.12 13.04
C THR A 87 -10.77 -5.45 13.71
N ARG A 88 -11.88 -5.48 14.47
CA ARG A 88 -12.33 -6.61 15.32
C ARG A 88 -12.43 -7.98 14.62
N ASN A 89 -12.48 -8.00 13.29
CA ASN A 89 -12.52 -9.21 12.47
C ASN A 89 -11.14 -9.64 11.95
N GLY A 90 -10.06 -9.03 12.45
CA GLY A 90 -8.63 -9.24 12.22
C GLY A 90 -8.22 -10.18 11.07
N LEU A 91 -7.29 -9.70 10.26
CA LEU A 91 -6.58 -10.53 9.28
C LEU A 91 -6.10 -11.84 9.93
N PRO A 92 -6.56 -13.02 9.48
CA PRO A 92 -6.02 -14.26 9.99
C PRO A 92 -4.60 -14.38 9.47
N LEU A 93 -3.67 -14.31 10.41
CA LEU A 93 -2.25 -14.65 10.19
C LEU A 93 -2.10 -16.14 9.83
N THR A 94 -3.09 -16.94 10.22
CA THR A 94 -3.22 -18.36 9.92
C THR A 94 -4.68 -18.57 9.50
N GLY A 95 -4.97 -19.02 8.28
CA GLY A 95 -6.33 -19.20 7.76
C GLY A 95 -7.16 -20.29 8.47
N LEU A 96 -7.32 -20.16 9.78
CA LEU A 96 -8.09 -20.99 10.71
C LEU A 96 -9.27 -20.18 11.25
#